data_AF-A0A2M7I9S7-F1
#
_entry.id   AF-A0A2M7I9S7-F1
#
_cell.length_a   1.000
_cell.length_b   1.000
_cell.length_c   1.000
_cell.angle_alpha   90.00
_cell.angle_beta   90.00
_cell.angle_gamma   90.00
#
_symmetry.space_group_name_H-M   'P 1'
#
loop_
_entity.id
_entity.type
_entity.pdbx_description
1 polymer ?
#
loop_
_entity_poly.entity_id
_entity_poly.type
_entity_poly.pdbx_seq_one_letter_code
_entity_poly.pdbx_strand_id
1 'polypeptide(L)'
;TDVNMEYLRRGQLTVTDLGRGTAWLDTGTHEALLEASAFIETIERRQGLKIACPEEIAWRNGWIGIDDLRRLAIPLEKNQYGQYLLDLIRQ
;
A
#
# COMPACT_ATOMS: atom_id res chain seq x y z
N THR A 1 13.03 21.48 3.42
CA THR A 1 12.99 21.48 4.90
C THR A 1 12.43 22.77 5.50
N ASP A 2 12.55 23.92 4.83
CA ASP A 2 12.10 25.23 5.38
C ASP A 2 10.63 25.28 5.82
N VAL A 3 9.74 24.57 5.12
CA VAL A 3 8.33 24.44 5.54
C VAL A 3 8.24 23.81 6.93
N ASN A 4 8.93 22.70 7.18
CA ASN A 4 8.92 22.03 8.49
C ASN A 4 9.49 22.94 9.59
N MET A 5 10.50 23.75 9.27
CA MET A 5 11.08 24.71 10.22
C MET A 5 10.10 25.81 10.62
N GLU A 6 9.23 26.24 9.71
CA GLU A 6 8.20 27.22 10.03
C GLU A 6 7.14 26.64 10.98
N TYR A 7 6.69 25.41 10.75
CA TYR A 7 5.80 24.72 11.68
C TYR A 7 6.45 24.50 13.06
N LEU A 8 7.76 24.21 13.09
CA LEU A 8 8.52 24.09 14.33
C LEU A 8 8.57 25.42 15.10
N ARG A 9 8.86 26.53 14.41
CA ARG A 9 8.89 27.89 15.01
C ARG A 9 7.53 28.29 15.59
N ARG A 10 6.43 27.88 14.95
CA ARG A 10 5.07 28.12 15.44
C ARG A 10 4.64 27.19 16.58
N GLY A 11 5.46 26.20 16.96
CA GLY A 11 5.08 25.17 17.92
C GLY A 11 3.96 24.25 17.42
N GLN A 12 3.78 24.17 16.10
CA GLN A 12 2.73 23.40 15.42
C GLN A 12 3.27 22.13 14.74
N LEU A 13 4.58 21.85 14.86
CA LEU A 13 5.18 20.63 14.35
C LEU A 13 4.98 19.49 15.36
N THR A 14 4.37 18.39 14.90
CA THR A 14 4.35 17.11 15.63
C THR A 14 5.21 16.11 14.87
N VAL A 15 6.06 15.37 15.57
CA VAL A 15 6.89 14.29 15.01
C VAL A 15 6.39 12.97 15.56
N THR A 16 6.29 11.95 14.71
CA THR A 16 5.90 10.59 15.08
C THR A 16 7.03 9.64 14.75
N ASP A 17 7.48 8.86 15.75
CA ASP A 17 8.52 7.87 15.56
C ASP A 17 7.98 6.64 14.85
N LEU A 18 8.68 6.20 13.81
CA LEU A 18 8.47 4.90 13.17
C LEU A 18 9.33 3.87 13.91
N GLY A 19 8.68 2.92 14.57
CA GLY A 19 9.37 1.88 15.34
C GLY A 19 10.20 0.94 14.46
N ARG A 20 11.09 0.16 15.08
CA ARG A 20 12.02 -0.78 14.41
C ARG A 20 11.34 -1.78 13.47
N GLY A 21 10.06 -2.10 13.68
CA GLY A 21 9.29 -3.01 12.83
C GLY A 21 8.78 -2.39 11.52
N THR A 22 8.98 -1.09 11.32
CA THR A 22 8.53 -0.39 10.11
C THR A 22 9.61 -0.42 9.04
N ALA A 23 9.22 -0.78 7.82
CA ALA A 23 10.06 -0.60 6.64
C ALA A 23 9.77 0.76 6.00
N TRP A 24 10.80 1.59 5.85
CA TRP A 24 10.76 2.81 5.05
C TRP A 24 11.75 2.65 3.90
N LEU A 25 11.22 2.54 2.68
CA LEU A 25 11.97 2.21 1.49
C LEU A 25 11.97 3.43 0.57
N ASP A 26 13.15 3.79 0.05
CA ASP A 26 13.31 4.82 -0.96
C ASP A 26 13.61 4.17 -2.31
N THR A 27 13.12 4.76 -3.40
CA THR A 27 13.33 4.28 -4.77
C THR A 27 14.21 5.24 -5.58
N GLY A 28 15.04 6.04 -4.90
CA GLY A 28 15.88 7.08 -5.49
C GLY A 28 17.05 6.57 -6.35
N THR A 29 17.40 5.29 -6.26
CA THR A 29 18.42 4.64 -7.09
C THR A 29 17.91 3.34 -7.70
N HIS A 30 18.55 2.86 -8.77
CA HIS A 30 18.21 1.57 -9.37
C HIS A 30 18.32 0.39 -8.39
N GLU A 31 19.35 0.42 -7.54
CA GLU A 31 19.56 -0.59 -6.51
C GLU A 31 18.47 -0.52 -5.43
N ALA A 32 18.16 0.68 -4.92
CA ALA A 32 17.14 0.85 -3.90
C ALA A 32 15.74 0.47 -4.42
N LEU A 33 15.43 0.74 -5.69
CA LEU A 33 14.20 0.29 -6.33
C LEU A 33 14.12 -1.25 -6.41
N LEU A 34 15.23 -1.92 -6.73
CA LEU A 34 15.27 -3.38 -6.78
C LEU A 34 15.06 -3.98 -5.38
N GLU A 35 15.72 -3.44 -4.36
CA GLU A 35 15.54 -3.85 -2.98
C GLU A 35 14.09 -3.66 -2.50
N ALA A 36 13.50 -2.51 -2.82
CA ALA A 36 12.10 -2.23 -2.47
C ALA A 36 11.15 -3.22 -3.16
N SER A 37 11.39 -3.54 -4.43
CA SER A 37 10.60 -4.50 -5.18
C SER A 37 10.68 -5.91 -4.57
N ALA A 38 11.89 -6.36 -4.20
CA ALA A 38 12.11 -7.65 -3.57
C ALA A 38 11.46 -7.72 -2.16
N PHE A 39 11.47 -6.61 -1.42
CA PHE A 39 10.80 -6.51 -0.13
C PHE A 39 9.29 -6.74 -0.28
N ILE A 40 8.64 -6.01 -1.20
CA ILE A 40 7.20 -6.15 -1.46
C ILE A 40 6.86 -7.58 -1.89
N GLU A 41 7.59 -8.13 -2.87
CA GLU A 41 7.37 -9.51 -3.36
C GLU A 41 7.41 -10.54 -2.22
N THR A 42 8.39 -10.41 -1.33
CA THR A 42 8.59 -11.34 -0.21
C THR A 42 7.43 -11.29 0.78
N ILE A 43 6.98 -10.09 1.13
CA ILE A 43 5.88 -9.93 2.09
C ILE A 43 4.56 -10.43 1.49
N GLU A 44 4.23 -10.02 0.27
CA GLU A 44 2.98 -10.43 -0.39
C GLU A 44 2.90 -11.96 -0.54
N ARG A 45 3.99 -12.60 -0.96
CA ARG A 45 4.04 -14.07 -1.13
C ARG A 45 3.85 -14.82 0.19
N ARG A 46 4.37 -14.29 1.30
CA ARG A 46 4.28 -14.97 2.61
C ARG A 46 2.97 -14.74 3.32
N GLN A 47 2.37 -13.55 3.17
CA GLN A 47 1.14 -13.18 3.87
C GLN A 47 -0.13 -13.44 3.05
N GLY A 48 0.00 -13.57 1.72
CA GLY A 48 -1.16 -13.72 0.84
C GLY A 48 -1.99 -12.46 0.69
N LEU A 49 -1.46 -11.31 1.11
CA LEU A 49 -2.07 -9.98 1.01
C LEU A 49 -1.28 -9.09 0.07
N LYS A 50 -1.96 -8.12 -0.55
CA LYS A 50 -1.32 -7.11 -1.41
C LYS A 50 -1.01 -5.84 -0.63
N ILE A 51 0.19 -5.30 -0.82
CA ILE A 51 0.58 -4.02 -0.21
C ILE A 51 0.06 -2.88 -1.09
N ALA A 52 -0.59 -1.90 -0.48
CA ALA A 52 -1.09 -0.69 -1.15
C ALA A 52 -2.06 -0.97 -2.32
N CYS A 53 -2.90 -2.01 -2.21
CA CYS A 53 -4.00 -2.28 -3.14
C CYS A 53 -5.15 -1.25 -2.95
N PRO A 54 -5.35 -0.28 -3.87
CA PRO A 54 -6.31 0.79 -3.64
C PRO A 54 -7.76 0.30 -3.63
N GLU A 55 -8.09 -0.73 -4.42
CA GLU A 55 -9.44 -1.30 -4.48
C GLU A 55 -9.83 -1.97 -3.17
N GLU A 56 -8.91 -2.74 -2.57
CA GLU A 56 -9.12 -3.33 -1.25
C GLU A 56 -9.26 -2.26 -0.17
N ILE A 57 -8.39 -1.25 -0.16
CA ILE A 57 -8.47 -0.14 0.80
C ILE A 57 -9.80 0.58 0.68
N ALA A 58 -10.23 0.91 -0.54
CA ALA A 58 -11.49 1.59 -0.81
C ALA A 58 -12.69 0.75 -0.37
N TRP A 59 -12.68 -0.56 -0.64
CA TRP A 59 -13.74 -1.47 -0.22
C TRP A 59 -13.81 -1.61 1.30
N ARG A 60 -12.68 -1.84 1.98
CA ARG A 60 -12.62 -1.96 3.45
C ARG A 60 -13.02 -0.68 4.17
N ASN A 61 -12.76 0.49 3.57
CA ASN A 61 -13.20 1.78 4.07
C ASN A 61 -14.65 2.13 3.70
N GLY A 62 -15.35 1.29 2.93
CA GLY A 62 -16.74 1.51 2.50
C GLY A 62 -16.92 2.60 1.44
N TRP A 63 -15.85 2.99 0.74
CA TRP A 63 -15.92 3.96 -0.35
C TRP A 63 -16.52 3.35 -1.63
N ILE A 64 -16.39 2.03 -1.79
CA ILE A 64 -16.99 1.25 -2.88
C ILE A 64 -17.67 0.00 -2.33
N GLY A 65 -18.72 -0.45 -3.02
CA GLY A 65 -19.42 -1.68 -2.69
C GLY A 65 -18.73 -2.94 -3.24
N ILE A 66 -19.25 -4.10 -2.84
CA ILE A 66 -18.74 -5.40 -3.32
C ILE A 66 -18.90 -5.56 -4.84
N ASP A 67 -19.94 -4.97 -5.43
CA ASP A 67 -20.18 -5.03 -6.87
C ASP A 67 -19.20 -4.16 -7.67
N ASP A 68 -18.78 -3.02 -7.11
CA ASP A 68 -17.71 -2.19 -7.67
C ASP A 68 -16.36 -2.92 -7.61
N LEU A 69 -16.05 -3.55 -6.47
CA LEU A 69 -14.84 -4.36 -6.34
C LEU A 69 -14.83 -5.50 -7.37
N ARG A 70 -15.95 -6.19 -7.55
CA ARG A 70 -16.10 -7.24 -8.58
C ARG A 70 -15.90 -6.69 -9.99
N ARG A 71 -16.50 -5.53 -10.30
CA ARG A 71 -16.37 -4.87 -11.61
C ARG A 71 -14.93 -4.49 -11.92
N LEU A 72 -14.15 -4.08 -10.92
CA LEU A 72 -12.72 -3.78 -11.06
C LEU A 72 -11.87 -5.06 -11.19
N ALA A 73 -12.26 -6.15 -10.53
CA ALA A 73 -11.54 -7.41 -10.54
C ALA A 73 -11.66 -8.19 -11.87
N ILE A 74 -12.85 -8.21 -12.49
CA ILE A 74 -13.14 -9.02 -13.69
C ILE A 74 -12.16 -8.75 -14.85
N PRO A 75 -11.87 -7.49 -15.27
CA PRO A 75 -10.93 -7.23 -16.36
C PRO A 75 -9.52 -7.73 -16.09
N LEU A 76 -9.16 -7.91 -14.81
CA LEU A 76 -7.83 -8.31 -14.35
C LEU A 76 -7.76 -9.80 -14.00
N GLU A 77 -8.85 -10.56 -14.16
CA GLU A 77 -8.95 -11.97 -13.72
C GLU A 77 -7.83 -12.87 -14.27
N LYS A 78 -7.22 -12.51 -15.39
CA LYS A 78 -6.16 -13.29 -16.01
C LYS A 78 -4.81 -13.18 -15.30
N ASN A 79 -4.66 -12.28 -14.33
CA ASN A 79 -3.43 -12.10 -13.57
C ASN A 79 -3.65 -12.27 -12.06
N GLN A 80 -2.55 -12.35 -11.32
CA GLN A 80 -2.57 -12.58 -9.87
C GLN A 80 -3.26 -11.45 -9.09
N TYR A 81 -3.26 -10.22 -9.62
CA TYR A 81 -3.91 -9.08 -8.98
C TYR A 81 -5.43 -9.20 -9.07
N GLY A 82 -5.98 -9.50 -10.24
CA GLY A 82 -7.43 -9.72 -10.37
C GLY A 82 -7.91 -10.95 -9.60
N GLN A 83 -7.12 -12.04 -9.60
CA GLN A 83 -7.43 -13.21 -8.77
C GLN A 83 -7.47 -12.85 -7.27
N TYR A 84 -6.50 -12.06 -6.79
CA TYR A 84 -6.51 -11.56 -5.42
C TYR A 84 -7.79 -10.78 -5.08
N LEU A 85 -8.20 -9.84 -5.94
CA LEU A 85 -9.43 -9.07 -5.73
C LEU A 85 -10.69 -9.96 -5.73
N LEU A 86 -10.74 -10.98 -6.59
CA LEU A 86 -11.84 -11.94 -6.62
C LEU A 86 -11.88 -12.81 -5.36
N ASP A 87 -10.73 -13.17 -4.80
CA ASP A 87 -10.65 -13.96 -3.57
C ASP A 87 -11.08 -13.14 -2.34
N LEU A 88 -10.82 -11.83 -2.31
CA LEU A 88 -11.35 -10.95 -1.26
C LEU A 88 -12.89 -10.95 -1.20
N ILE A 89 -13.56 -11.10 -2.35
CA ILE A 89 -15.03 -11.11 -2.45
C ILE A 89 -15.64 -12.42 -1.92
N ARG A 90 -14.85 -13.50 -1.88
CA ARG A 90 -15.31 -14.83 -1.46
C ARG A 90 -15.21 -15.06 0.06
N GLN A 91 -14.51 -14.18 0.78
CA GLN A 91 -14.34 -14.22 2.23
C GLN A 91 -15.51 -13.55 2.95
#